data_AF-A0A7S4PUN3-F1
#
_entry.id   AF-A0A7S4PUN3-F1
#
_cell.length_a   1.000
_cell.length_b   1.000
_cell.length_c   1.000
_cell.angle_alpha   90.00
_cell.angle_beta   90.00
_cell.angle_gamma   90.00
#
_symmetry.space_group_name_H-M   'P 1'
#
loop_
_entity.id
_entity.type
_entity.pdbx_description
1 polymer ?
#
loop_
_entity_poly.entity_id
_entity_poly.type
_entity_poly.pdbx_seq_one_letter_code
_entity_poly.pdbx_strand_id
1 'polypeptide(L)'
;GADEIISDYGMGGRALEFHSTLRGDFPEDLASVFPWLNFFMGTQRDYLAKEEATAGAHGVEARYPFLDRALVQEYLWLDASLKNSAYKAPLRALLEEARYPFVLDTKRGFSADRNLIGAEDEDEGRHGAATA
;
A
#
# COMPACT_ATOMS: atom_id res chain seq x y z
N GLY A 1 -2.93 -1.37 -5.85
CA GLY A 1 -4.21 -1.75 -5.20
C GLY A 1 -4.52 -0.88 -4.00
N ALA A 2 -4.57 -1.47 -2.80
CA ALA A 2 -5.07 -0.78 -1.60
C ALA A 2 -4.20 0.41 -1.16
N ASP A 3 -2.87 0.35 -1.30
CA ASP A 3 -2.01 1.45 -0.86
C ASP A 3 -2.21 2.69 -1.73
N GLU A 4 -2.42 2.48 -3.02
CA GLU A 4 -2.66 3.48 -4.05
C GLU A 4 -4.09 4.04 -4.01
N ILE A 5 -5.08 3.19 -3.70
CA ILE A 5 -6.50 3.56 -3.75
C ILE A 5 -7.00 4.09 -2.39
N ILE A 6 -6.65 3.43 -1.29
CA ILE A 6 -7.29 3.67 0.02
C ILE A 6 -6.47 4.62 0.89
N SER A 7 -5.16 4.68 0.69
CA SER A 7 -4.27 5.53 1.51
C SER A 7 -3.45 6.53 0.70
N ASP A 8 -3.30 6.31 -0.59
CA ASP A 8 -2.32 7.01 -1.44
C ASP A 8 -0.93 7.12 -0.79
N TYR A 9 -0.45 6.03 -0.16
CA TYR A 9 0.78 5.99 0.65
C TYR A 9 0.90 7.11 1.71
N GLY A 10 -0.22 7.50 2.32
CA GLY A 10 -0.23 8.49 3.38
C GLY A 10 -1.25 8.16 4.47
N MET A 11 -1.26 9.01 5.49
CA MET A 11 -2.15 8.91 6.65
C MET A 11 -2.30 10.29 7.29
N GLY A 12 -3.53 10.81 7.34
CA GLY A 12 -3.86 12.03 8.09
C GLY A 12 -3.07 13.27 7.64
N GLY A 13 -2.94 13.46 6.33
CA GLY A 13 -2.20 14.58 5.74
C GLY A 13 -0.68 14.41 5.73
N ARG A 14 -0.16 13.28 6.23
CA ARG A 14 1.27 12.95 6.20
C ARG A 14 1.56 11.86 5.16
N ALA A 15 2.55 12.14 4.31
CA ALA A 15 3.12 11.15 3.42
C ALA A 15 3.89 10.08 4.23
N LEU A 16 3.57 8.80 4.00
CA LEU A 16 4.37 7.67 4.47
C LEU A 16 5.47 7.33 3.45
N GLU A 17 5.21 7.56 2.16
CA GLU A 17 6.17 7.44 1.08
C GLU A 17 6.29 8.74 0.28
N PHE A 18 7.46 8.99 -0.30
CA PHE A 18 7.77 10.26 -0.98
C PHE A 18 6.88 10.57 -2.19
N HIS A 19 6.28 9.54 -2.79
CA HIS A 19 5.42 9.66 -3.97
C HIS A 19 3.93 9.81 -3.63
N SER A 20 3.57 9.89 -2.34
CA SER A 20 2.21 10.20 -1.90
C SER A 20 1.78 11.61 -2.37
N THR A 21 0.59 11.71 -2.97
CA THR A 21 0.03 12.94 -3.53
C THR A 21 -1.05 13.57 -2.65
N LEU A 22 -1.97 12.75 -2.14
CA LEU A 22 -3.07 13.07 -1.24
C LEU A 22 -2.67 12.94 0.24
N ARG A 23 -1.56 12.23 0.54
CA ARG A 23 -1.06 12.08 1.91
C ARG A 23 -2.07 11.41 2.86
N GLY A 24 -2.92 10.54 2.30
CA GLY A 24 -3.99 9.86 3.04
C GLY A 24 -5.03 10.82 3.62
N ASP A 25 -5.23 11.96 2.96
CA ASP A 25 -6.26 12.96 3.26
C ASP A 25 -7.10 13.21 1.99
N PHE A 26 -8.31 12.68 1.98
CA PHE A 26 -9.21 12.73 0.82
C PHE A 26 -10.13 13.95 0.91
N PRO A 27 -10.24 14.78 -0.13
CA PRO A 27 -11.11 15.96 -0.11
C PRO A 27 -12.59 15.57 -0.22
N GLU A 28 -13.47 16.47 0.24
CA GLU A 28 -14.93 16.35 0.07
C GLU A 28 -15.32 16.27 -1.42
N ASP A 29 -14.73 17.13 -2.26
CA ASP A 29 -14.86 17.02 -3.71
C ASP A 29 -13.74 16.15 -4.29
N LEU A 30 -14.00 14.85 -4.40
CA LEU A 30 -13.05 13.89 -4.96
C LEU A 30 -12.74 14.15 -6.45
N ALA A 31 -13.64 14.80 -7.20
CA ALA A 31 -13.41 15.10 -8.61
C ALA A 31 -12.25 16.08 -8.82
N SER A 32 -11.94 16.90 -7.82
CA SER A 32 -10.80 17.82 -7.83
C SER A 32 -9.43 17.13 -7.89
N VAL A 33 -9.36 15.86 -7.46
CA VAL A 33 -8.12 15.07 -7.39
C VAL A 33 -8.17 13.76 -8.17
N PHE A 34 -9.35 13.32 -8.62
CA PHE A 34 -9.51 12.05 -9.31
C PHE A 34 -9.22 12.15 -10.82
N PRO A 35 -8.48 11.19 -11.42
CA PRO A 35 -7.68 10.18 -10.73
C PRO A 35 -6.37 10.79 -10.21
N TRP A 36 -5.99 10.48 -8.97
CA TRP A 36 -4.70 10.92 -8.45
C TRP A 36 -3.58 10.04 -9.00
N LEU A 37 -2.34 10.51 -8.92
CA LEU A 37 -1.22 9.93 -9.63
C LEU A 37 -0.99 8.45 -9.28
N ASN A 38 -1.00 8.07 -8.01
CA ASN A 38 -0.78 6.65 -7.67
C ASN A 38 -1.97 5.76 -8.03
N PHE A 39 -3.18 6.30 -8.13
CA PHE A 39 -4.34 5.57 -8.65
C PHE A 39 -4.19 5.28 -10.14
N PHE A 40 -3.76 6.26 -10.94
CA PHE A 40 -3.63 6.11 -12.39
C PHE A 40 -2.29 6.61 -12.91
N MET A 41 -1.60 5.77 -13.68
CA MET A 41 -0.31 6.04 -14.35
C MET A 41 0.91 6.23 -13.44
N GLY A 42 0.75 6.28 -12.12
CA GLY A 42 1.84 6.21 -11.15
C GLY A 42 2.10 4.78 -10.66
N THR A 43 2.38 4.67 -9.35
CA THR A 43 2.83 3.41 -8.72
C THR A 43 1.92 2.21 -8.95
N GLN A 44 0.60 2.38 -9.07
CA GLN A 44 -0.30 1.27 -9.39
C GLN A 44 0.06 0.61 -10.73
N ARG A 45 0.35 1.41 -11.75
CA ARG A 45 0.78 0.88 -13.06
C ARG A 45 2.12 0.18 -12.95
N ASP A 46 3.08 0.79 -12.27
CA ASP A 46 4.44 0.27 -12.16
C ASP A 46 4.48 -1.05 -11.39
N TYR A 47 3.73 -1.15 -10.29
CA TYR A 47 3.63 -2.39 -9.52
C TYR A 47 2.86 -3.46 -10.26
N LEU A 48 1.75 -3.14 -10.93
CA LEU A 48 1.07 -4.12 -11.79
C LEU A 48 2.01 -4.66 -12.87
N ALA A 49 2.74 -3.79 -13.57
CA ALA A 49 3.69 -4.22 -14.60
C ALA A 49 4.77 -5.16 -14.04
N LYS A 50 5.32 -4.83 -12.86
CA LYS A 50 6.31 -5.66 -12.16
C LYS A 50 5.76 -7.01 -11.73
N GLU A 51 4.59 -7.03 -11.08
CA GLU A 51 3.96 -8.27 -10.59
C GLU A 51 3.54 -9.18 -11.76
N GLU A 52 2.93 -8.63 -12.82
CA GLU A 52 2.51 -9.37 -14.02
C GLU A 52 3.71 -9.98 -14.76
N ALA A 53 4.78 -9.20 -14.97
CA ALA A 53 5.98 -9.71 -15.61
C ALA A 53 6.61 -10.85 -14.81
N THR A 54 6.67 -10.71 -13.49
CA THR A 54 7.26 -11.73 -12.59
C THR A 54 6.39 -12.98 -12.54
N ALA A 55 5.10 -12.85 -12.24
CA ALA A 55 4.18 -13.97 -12.15
C ALA A 55 4.06 -14.70 -13.50
N GLY A 56 3.92 -13.94 -14.60
CA GLY A 56 3.84 -14.48 -15.96
C GLY A 56 5.09 -15.25 -16.37
N ALA A 57 6.29 -14.77 -16.02
CA ALA A 57 7.55 -15.49 -16.28
C ALA A 57 7.63 -16.84 -15.56
N HIS A 58 6.88 -17.02 -14.47
CA HIS A 58 6.81 -18.25 -13.69
C HIS A 58 5.53 -19.07 -13.93
N GLY A 59 4.71 -18.71 -14.93
CA GLY A 59 3.46 -19.42 -15.23
C GLY A 59 2.41 -19.31 -14.11
N VAL A 60 2.49 -18.27 -13.27
CA VAL A 60 1.55 -17.98 -12.19
C VAL A 60 0.60 -16.87 -12.64
N GLU A 61 -0.70 -17.08 -12.45
CA GLU A 61 -1.70 -16.02 -12.65
C GLU A 61 -1.79 -15.16 -11.38
N ALA A 62 -1.44 -13.87 -11.50
CA ALA A 62 -1.63 -12.90 -10.42
C ALA A 62 -3.09 -12.40 -10.40
N ARG A 63 -3.64 -12.15 -9.22
CA ARG A 63 -4.98 -11.56 -9.04
C ARG A 63 -4.93 -10.47 -7.99
N TYR A 64 -5.67 -9.39 -8.24
CA TYR A 64 -5.64 -8.17 -7.41
C TYR A 64 -7.04 -7.82 -6.91
N PRO A 65 -7.53 -8.43 -5.81
CA PRO A 65 -8.88 -8.18 -5.30
C PRO A 65 -9.16 -6.71 -4.98
N PHE A 66 -8.15 -5.96 -4.53
CA PHE A 66 -8.26 -4.52 -4.29
C PHE A 66 -8.41 -3.65 -5.56
N LEU A 67 -8.33 -4.26 -6.75
CA LEU A 67 -8.60 -3.63 -8.03
C LEU A 67 -9.90 -4.13 -8.66
N ASP A 68 -10.71 -4.89 -7.93
CA ASP A 68 -12.05 -5.23 -8.39
C ASP A 68 -12.84 -3.95 -8.66
N ARG A 69 -13.52 -3.91 -9.81
CA ARG A 69 -14.20 -2.70 -10.27
C ARG A 69 -15.30 -2.26 -9.31
N ALA A 70 -16.06 -3.19 -8.75
CA ALA A 70 -17.13 -2.85 -7.82
C ALA A 70 -16.53 -2.34 -6.51
N LEU A 71 -15.52 -3.02 -5.97
CA LEU A 71 -14.83 -2.58 -4.76
C LEU A 71 -14.25 -1.17 -4.89
N VAL A 72 -13.57 -0.87 -6.01
CA VAL A 72 -13.01 0.45 -6.26
C VAL A 72 -14.13 1.50 -6.36
N GLN A 73 -15.22 1.20 -7.07
CA GLN A 73 -16.34 2.12 -7.20
C GLN A 73 -17.01 2.42 -5.85
N GLU A 74 -17.22 1.40 -5.01
CA GLU A 74 -17.76 1.57 -3.66
C GLU A 74 -16.86 2.46 -2.81
N TYR A 75 -15.54 2.25 -2.87
CA TYR A 75 -14.60 3.12 -2.15
C TYR A 75 -14.67 4.57 -2.62
N LEU A 76 -14.75 4.81 -3.94
CA LEU A 76 -14.86 6.17 -4.48
C LEU A 76 -16.13 6.88 -3.99
N TRP A 77 -17.24 6.15 -3.79
CA TRP A 77 -18.51 6.68 -3.28
C TRP A 77 -18.56 6.95 -1.78
N LEU A 78 -17.60 6.46 -0.99
CA LEU A 78 -17.60 6.75 0.45
C LEU A 78 -17.41 8.25 0.73
N ASP A 79 -18.05 8.74 1.78
CA ASP A 79 -17.84 10.09 2.28
C ASP A 79 -16.37 10.32 2.67
N ALA A 80 -15.88 11.54 2.43
CA ALA A 80 -14.51 11.92 2.81
C ALA A 80 -14.28 11.76 4.32
N SER A 81 -15.27 12.14 5.13
CA SER A 81 -15.24 11.95 6.59
C SER A 81 -15.00 10.50 6.99
N LEU A 82 -15.61 9.53 6.31
CA LEU A 82 -15.39 8.10 6.55
C LEU A 82 -14.00 7.67 6.07
N LYS A 83 -13.60 8.06 4.84
CA LYS A 83 -12.27 7.74 4.28
C LYS A 83 -11.14 8.21 5.20
N ASN A 84 -11.31 9.39 5.80
CA ASN A 84 -10.31 10.06 6.64
C ASN A 84 -10.41 9.71 8.13
N SER A 85 -11.42 8.93 8.56
CA SER A 85 -11.66 8.64 9.98
C SER A 85 -10.57 7.79 10.65
N ALA A 86 -9.85 6.98 9.87
CA ALA A 86 -8.75 6.14 10.32
C ALA A 86 -7.89 5.69 9.13
N TYR A 87 -6.67 5.21 9.40
CA TYR A 87 -5.84 4.62 8.35
C TYR A 87 -6.54 3.41 7.73
N LYS A 88 -6.84 3.50 6.42
CA LYS A 88 -7.61 2.51 5.68
C LYS A 88 -8.94 2.13 6.36
N ALA A 89 -9.70 3.15 6.76
CA ALA A 89 -10.91 3.01 7.57
C ALA A 89 -11.87 1.85 7.19
N PRO A 90 -12.25 1.62 5.91
CA PRO A 90 -13.12 0.49 5.57
C PRO A 90 -12.49 -0.87 5.87
N LEU A 91 -11.19 -1.01 5.61
CA LEU A 91 -10.45 -2.24 5.90
C LEU A 91 -10.29 -2.44 7.41
N ARG A 92 -10.03 -1.36 8.16
CA ARG A 92 -10.00 -1.39 9.62
C ARG A 92 -11.32 -1.90 10.19
N ALA A 93 -12.46 -1.34 9.76
CA ALA A 93 -13.78 -1.75 10.22
C ALA A 93 -14.04 -3.24 9.96
N LEU A 94 -13.71 -3.73 8.76
CA LEU A 94 -13.82 -5.14 8.41
C LEU A 94 -12.97 -6.05 9.30
N LEU A 95 -11.71 -5.67 9.56
CA LEU A 95 -10.80 -6.47 10.41
C LEU A 95 -11.24 -6.47 11.88
N GLU A 96 -11.75 -5.34 12.39
CA GLU A 96 -12.32 -5.25 13.75
C GLU A 96 -13.56 -6.13 13.89
N GLU A 97 -14.49 -6.07 12.93
CA GLU A 97 -15.69 -6.91 12.89
C GLU A 97 -15.33 -8.41 12.87
N ALA A 98 -14.36 -8.79 12.03
CA ALA A 98 -13.85 -10.15 11.94
C ALA A 98 -12.99 -10.59 13.14
N ARG A 99 -12.71 -9.68 14.09
CA ARG A 99 -11.78 -9.88 15.21
C ARG A 99 -10.39 -10.36 14.75
N TYR A 100 -9.96 -9.90 13.58
CA TYR A 100 -8.65 -10.22 13.04
C TYR A 100 -7.57 -9.43 13.80
N PRO A 101 -6.43 -10.02 14.18
CA PRO A 101 -5.36 -9.29 14.86
C PRO A 101 -4.56 -8.45 13.86
N PHE A 102 -4.47 -7.14 14.09
CA PHE A 102 -3.62 -6.23 13.32
C PHE A 102 -3.10 -5.08 14.20
N VAL A 103 -2.10 -4.37 13.70
CA VAL A 103 -1.53 -3.20 14.38
C VAL A 103 -2.20 -1.95 13.81
N LEU A 104 -2.82 -1.16 14.69
CA LEU A 104 -3.48 0.09 14.31
C LEU A 104 -2.50 1.07 13.68
N ASP A 105 -2.98 1.81 12.68
CA ASP A 105 -2.32 2.98 12.08
C ASP A 105 -0.86 2.72 11.65
N THR A 106 -0.56 1.49 11.25
CA THR A 106 0.79 1.05 10.91
C THR A 106 0.80 0.32 9.58
N LYS A 107 1.54 0.85 8.60
CA LYS A 107 1.93 0.10 7.41
C LYS A 107 3.17 -0.73 7.71
N ARG A 108 3.08 -2.05 7.54
CA ARG A 108 4.26 -2.93 7.43
C ARG A 108 4.35 -3.46 6.00
N GLY A 109 5.48 -3.19 5.35
CA GLY A 109 5.80 -3.75 4.03
C GLY A 109 6.21 -5.22 4.15
N PHE A 110 6.28 -5.89 3.01
CA PHE A 110 6.96 -7.18 2.94
C PHE A 110 8.48 -6.93 3.09
N SER A 111 9.09 -7.55 4.09
CA SER A 111 10.53 -7.49 4.31
C SER A 111 11.09 -8.90 4.11
N ALA A 112 11.64 -9.15 2.92
CA ALA A 112 12.45 -10.34 2.69
C ALA A 112 13.67 -10.32 3.62
N ASP A 113 14.23 -11.50 3.92
CA ASP A 113 15.50 -11.64 4.65
C ASP A 113 15.46 -11.16 6.12
N ARG A 114 14.28 -11.17 6.75
CA ARG A 114 14.14 -10.94 8.20
C ARG A 114 13.59 -12.18 8.89
N ASN A 115 14.13 -12.48 10.08
CA ASN A 115 13.78 -13.67 10.87
C ASN A 115 14.00 -14.99 10.12
N LEU A 116 15.00 -15.05 9.22
CA LEU A 116 15.40 -16.31 8.59
C LEU A 116 16.26 -17.13 9.57
N ILE A 117 15.99 -18.42 9.65
CA ILE A 117 16.81 -19.36 10.41
C ILE A 117 18.09 -19.60 9.58
N GLY A 118 19.26 -19.22 10.12
CA GLY A 118 20.58 -19.45 9.51
C GLY A 118 21.34 -18.20 9.03
N ALA A 119 20.82 -16.99 9.27
CA ALA A 119 21.50 -15.74 8.91
C ALA A 119 22.48 -15.22 9.99
N GLU A 120 22.67 -15.94 11.09
CA GLU A 120 23.50 -15.51 12.22
C GLU A 120 25.02 -15.63 11.98
N ASP A 121 25.46 -16.28 10.89
CA ASP A 121 26.88 -16.62 10.68
C ASP A 121 27.62 -15.76 9.62
N GLU A 122 26.99 -14.76 8.98
CA GLU A 122 27.64 -13.97 7.90
C GLU A 122 28.01 -12.52 8.23
N ASP A 123 27.71 -12.00 9.43
CA ASP A 123 27.89 -10.56 9.74
C ASP A 123 29.26 -10.18 10.36
N GLU A 124 30.20 -11.12 10.51
CA GLU A 124 31.57 -10.79 10.96
C GLU A 124 32.46 -10.18 9.85
N GLY A 125 31.98 -10.08 8.61
CA GLY A 125 32.85 -9.75 7.46
C GLY A 125 32.66 -8.38 6.79
N ARG A 126 31.62 -7.59 7.09
CA ARG A 126 31.23 -6.43 6.25
C ARG A 126 31.60 -5.03 6.75
N HIS A 127 32.35 -4.89 7.85
CA HIS A 127 32.87 -3.60 8.31
C HIS A 127 34.27 -3.29 7.75
N GLY A 128 34.36 -3.09 6.44
CA GLY A 128 35.64 -2.73 5.83
C GLY A 128 35.54 -2.31 4.37
N ALA A 129 34.93 -1.14 4.10
CA ALA A 129 35.38 -0.17 3.08
C ALA A 129 34.29 0.87 2.79
N ALA A 130 34.47 2.09 3.34
CA ALA A 130 34.18 3.34 2.65
C ALA A 130 34.64 4.51 3.53
N THR A 131 35.95 4.80 3.49
CA THR A 131 36.49 6.13 3.74
C THR A 131 37.07 6.65 2.44
N ALA A 132 36.51 7.76 1.95
CA ALA A 132 37.18 8.79 1.18
C ALA A 132 36.45 10.11 1.44
#